data_AF-A0AA96QQG0-F1
#
_entry.id   AF-A0AA96QQG0-F1
#
_cell.length_a   1.000
_cell.length_b   1.000
_cell.length_c   1.000
_cell.angle_alpha   90.00
_cell.angle_beta   90.00
_cell.angle_gamma   90.00
#
_symmetry.space_group_name_H-M   'P 1'
#
loop_
_entity.id
_entity.type
_entity.pdbx_description
1 polymer ?
#
loop_
_entity_poly.entity_id
_entity_poly.type
_entity_poly.pdbx_seq_one_letter_code
_entity_poly.pdbx_strand_id
1 'polypeptide(L)'
;MVLVQRLRSGGGPVSYTVVGPDHLPIWPVDDFLSGLTARRRSPNTVQAYAHDLADFFTWLDQRGRDFRTLTLEQLGEFFDWLRKPPATRTPGYSSCRAPSRR
;
A
#
# COMPACT_ATOMS: atom_id res chain seq x y z
N MET A 1 -2.56 6.14 -8.50
CA MET A 1 -2.02 6.17 -7.12
C MET A 1 -2.71 5.09 -6.33
N VAL A 2 -1.95 4.21 -5.66
CA VAL A 2 -2.51 3.17 -4.79
C VAL A 2 -2.83 3.78 -3.42
N LEU A 3 -3.99 3.46 -2.85
CA LEU A 3 -4.52 4.07 -1.64
C LEU A 3 -5.03 3.02 -0.65
N VAL A 4 -4.81 3.26 0.64
CA VAL A 4 -5.47 2.50 1.72
C VAL A 4 -6.80 3.18 2.06
N GLN A 5 -7.88 2.42 2.02
CA GLN A 5 -9.21 2.88 2.43
C GLN A 5 -9.68 2.12 3.66
N ARG A 6 -10.20 2.88 4.63
CA ARG A 6 -10.82 2.32 5.83
C ARG A 6 -12.30 2.06 5.55
N LEU A 7 -12.73 0.82 5.75
CA LEU A 7 -14.12 0.41 5.60
C LEU A 7 -14.80 0.30 6.97
N ARG A 8 -16.03 0.79 7.05
CA ARG A 8 -16.89 0.69 8.23
C ARG A 8 -18.19 0.03 7.82
N SER A 9 -18.40 -1.21 8.23
CA SER A 9 -19.72 -1.84 8.18
C SER A 9 -20.52 -1.39 9.40
N GLY A 10 -21.78 -0.99 9.23
CA GLY A 10 -22.62 -0.53 10.33
C GLY A 10 -22.73 -1.57 11.45
N GLY A 11 -22.01 -1.35 12.57
CA GLY A 11 -21.93 -2.27 13.71
C GLY A 11 -20.85 -3.36 13.62
N GLY A 12 -20.14 -3.48 12.49
CA GLY A 12 -19.08 -4.47 12.28
C GLY A 12 -17.68 -3.97 12.68
N PRO A 13 -16.69 -4.88 12.78
CA PRO A 13 -15.30 -4.50 12.97
C PRO A 13 -14.80 -3.61 11.82
N VAL A 14 -13.90 -2.69 12.14
CA VAL A 14 -13.21 -1.87 11.14
C VAL A 14 -12.41 -2.79 10.22
N SER A 15 -12.58 -2.62 8.91
CA SER A 15 -11.79 -3.31 7.89
C SER A 15 -11.00 -2.30 7.05
N TYR A 16 -10.09 -2.80 6.22
CA TYR A 16 -9.26 -2.01 5.32
C TYR A 16 -9.25 -2.66 3.95
N THR A 17 -9.17 -1.85 2.90
CA THR A 17 -8.96 -2.29 1.52
C THR A 17 -7.88 -1.43 0.87
N VAL A 18 -7.28 -1.93 -0.20
CA VAL A 18 -6.28 -1.22 -0.99
C VAL A 18 -6.81 -1.05 -2.39
N VAL A 19 -6.82 0.20 -2.85
CA VAL A 19 -7.42 0.63 -4.10
C VAL A 19 -6.33 1.03 -5.07
N GLY A 20 -6.43 0.56 -6.31
CA GLY A 20 -5.49 0.85 -7.39
C GLY A 20 -5.67 2.23 -8.02
N PRO A 21 -4.82 2.59 -9.02
CA PRO A 21 -4.93 3.85 -9.74
C PRO A 21 -6.25 4.07 -10.48
N ASP A 22 -6.96 2.99 -10.80
CA ASP A 22 -8.28 2.96 -11.44
C ASP A 22 -9.44 3.17 -10.45
N HIS A 23 -9.13 3.43 -9.18
CA HIS A 23 -10.09 3.54 -8.08
C HIS A 23 -10.88 2.26 -7.78
N LEU A 24 -10.40 1.11 -8.25
CA LEU A 24 -10.98 -0.19 -7.93
C LEU A 24 -10.14 -0.94 -6.88
N PRO A 25 -10.77 -1.80 -6.05
CA PRO A 25 -10.03 -2.66 -5.13
C PRO A 25 -9.04 -3.57 -5.86
N ILE A 26 -7.85 -3.69 -5.30
CA ILE A 26 -6.88 -4.71 -5.72
C ILE A 26 -7.36 -6.04 -5.11
N TRP A 27 -8.17 -6.79 -5.86
CA TRP A 27 -8.86 -7.99 -5.35
C TRP A 27 -8.00 -8.97 -4.55
N PRO A 28 -6.77 -9.34 -4.98
CA PRO A 28 -5.92 -10.23 -4.16
C PRO A 28 -5.56 -9.66 -2.78
N VAL A 29 -5.44 -8.33 -2.66
CA VAL A 29 -5.18 -7.65 -1.39
C VAL A 29 -6.44 -7.64 -0.54
N ASP A 30 -7.59 -7.33 -1.15
CA ASP A 30 -8.88 -7.30 -0.46
C ASP A 30 -9.24 -8.68 0.14
N ASP A 31 -9.03 -9.75 -0.61
CA ASP A 31 -9.23 -11.14 -0.16
C ASP A 31 -8.31 -11.47 1.02
N PHE A 32 -7.04 -11.09 0.94
CA PHE A 32 -6.06 -11.32 2.00
C PHE A 32 -6.44 -10.57 3.29
N LEU A 33 -6.76 -9.28 3.20
CA LEU A 33 -7.14 -8.45 4.35
C LEU A 33 -8.46 -8.92 4.97
N SER A 34 -9.44 -9.27 4.14
CA SER A 34 -10.70 -9.90 4.59
C SER A 34 -10.43 -11.20 5.35
N GLY A 35 -9.50 -12.01 4.86
CA GLY A 35 -9.04 -13.21 5.55
C GLY A 35 -8.37 -12.95 6.90
N LEU A 36 -7.63 -11.85 7.08
CA LEU A 36 -7.06 -11.47 8.38
C LEU A 36 -8.15 -11.03 9.36
N THR A 37 -9.11 -10.25 8.90
CA THR A 37 -10.27 -9.79 9.68
C THR A 37 -11.13 -10.98 10.13
N ALA A 38 -11.41 -11.93 9.23
CA ALA A 38 -12.17 -13.15 9.56
C ALA A 38 -11.48 -14.00 10.64
N ARG A 39 -10.14 -14.04 10.64
CA ARG A 39 -9.32 -14.71 11.67
C ARG A 39 -9.16 -13.89 12.97
N ARG A 40 -9.93 -12.80 13.12
CA ARG A 40 -9.93 -11.91 14.29
C ARG A 40 -8.55 -11.34 14.63
N ARG A 41 -7.71 -11.10 13.61
CA ARG A 41 -6.50 -10.30 13.81
C ARG A 41 -6.88 -8.90 14.26
N SER A 42 -6.01 -8.27 15.05
CA SER A 42 -6.31 -6.94 15.58
C SER A 42 -6.48 -5.94 14.42
N PRO A 43 -7.38 -4.94 14.54
CA PRO A 43 -7.55 -3.92 13.50
C PRO A 43 -6.25 -3.19 13.16
N ASN A 44 -5.37 -2.99 14.14
CA ASN A 44 -4.04 -2.39 13.94
C ASN A 44 -3.14 -3.28 13.06
N THR A 45 -3.22 -4.60 13.23
CA THR A 45 -2.51 -5.54 12.36
C THR A 45 -3.04 -5.45 10.93
N VAL A 46 -4.35 -5.50 10.74
CA VAL A 46 -4.96 -5.39 9.40
C VAL A 46 -4.58 -4.06 8.73
N GLN A 47 -4.58 -2.97 9.50
CA GLN A 47 -4.14 -1.67 9.02
C GLN A 47 -2.67 -1.67 8.59
N ALA A 48 -1.76 -2.22 9.41
CA ALA A 48 -0.34 -2.27 9.08
C ALA A 48 -0.10 -3.04 7.78
N TYR A 49 -0.72 -4.22 7.63
CA TYR A 49 -0.65 -5.01 6.40
C TYR A 49 -1.22 -4.25 5.19
N ALA A 50 -2.32 -3.51 5.36
CA ALA A 50 -2.87 -2.72 4.26
C ALA A 50 -1.89 -1.64 3.77
N HIS A 51 -1.17 -0.97 4.68
CA HIS A 51 -0.14 0.00 4.31
C HIS A 51 1.07 -0.66 3.65
N ASP A 52 1.56 -1.78 4.18
CA ASP A 52 2.69 -2.52 3.59
C ASP A 52 2.35 -3.00 2.16
N LEU A 53 1.12 -3.48 1.95
CA LEU A 53 0.63 -3.89 0.64
C LEU A 53 0.42 -2.70 -0.30
N ALA A 54 -0.06 -1.56 0.19
CA ALA A 54 -0.17 -0.35 -0.62
C ALA A 54 1.21 0.14 -1.12
N ASP A 55 2.24 0.08 -0.26
CA ASP A 55 3.63 0.37 -0.64
C ASP A 55 4.13 -0.61 -1.71
N PHE A 56 3.88 -1.91 -1.54
CA PHE A 56 4.27 -2.93 -2.52
C PHE A 56 3.61 -2.73 -3.89
N PHE A 57 2.29 -2.53 -3.93
CA PHE A 57 1.57 -2.30 -5.18
C PHE A 57 1.89 -0.95 -5.81
N THR A 58 2.23 0.08 -5.01
CA THR A 58 2.78 1.34 -5.53
C THR A 58 4.11 1.12 -6.24
N TRP A 59 5.01 0.33 -5.64
CA TRP A 59 6.30 0.01 -6.25
C TRP A 59 6.15 -0.80 -7.54
N LEU A 60 5.21 -1.75 -7.58
CA LEU A 60 4.89 -2.52 -8.79
C LEU A 60 4.41 -1.64 -9.95
N ASP A 61 3.49 -0.73 -9.66
CA ASP A 61 2.93 0.24 -10.62
C ASP A 61 4.06 1.13 -11.20
N GLN A 62 4.95 1.65 -10.35
CA GLN A 62 6.11 2.45 -10.77
C GLN A 62 7.07 1.72 -11.71
N ARG A 63 7.11 0.38 -11.64
CA ARG A 63 8.03 -0.45 -12.42
C ARG A 63 7.35 -1.22 -13.54
N GLY A 64 6.02 -1.11 -13.68
CA GLY A 64 5.24 -1.87 -14.64
C GLY A 64 5.36 -3.39 -14.47
N ARG A 65 5.44 -3.88 -13.23
CA ARG A 65 5.65 -5.30 -12.91
C ARG A 65 4.37 -5.97 -12.40
N ASP A 66 4.18 -7.26 -12.73
CA ASP A 66 3.17 -8.12 -12.09
C ASP A 66 3.80 -8.90 -10.92
N PHE A 67 3.16 -8.84 -9.75
CA PHE A 67 3.61 -9.54 -8.56
C PHE A 67 3.68 -11.06 -8.75
N ARG A 68 2.87 -11.62 -9.66
CA ARG A 68 2.80 -13.07 -9.92
C ARG A 68 4.02 -13.61 -10.64
N THR A 69 4.79 -12.74 -11.29
CA THR A 69 5.94 -13.11 -12.11
C THR A 69 7.25 -12.50 -11.60
N LEU A 70 7.27 -12.00 -10.35
CA LEU A 70 8.46 -11.42 -9.76
C LEU A 70 9.53 -12.48 -9.49
N THR A 71 10.78 -12.13 -9.74
CA THR A 71 11.94 -12.90 -9.25
C THR A 71 12.37 -12.43 -7.87
N LEU A 72 13.19 -13.23 -7.19
CA LEU A 72 13.72 -12.88 -5.87
C LEU A 72 14.62 -11.63 -5.94
N GLU A 73 15.40 -11.50 -7.02
CA GLU A 73 16.25 -10.32 -7.26
C GLU A 73 15.41 -9.05 -7.38
N GLN A 74 14.29 -9.12 -8.10
CA GLN A 74 13.36 -7.99 -8.25
C GLN A 74 12.68 -7.66 -6.92
N LEU A 75 12.36 -8.66 -6.11
CA LEU A 75 11.86 -8.45 -4.76
C LEU A 75 12.91 -7.78 -3.85
N GLY A 76 14.20 -8.05 -4.07
CA GLY A 76 15.31 -7.32 -3.44
C GLY A 76 15.24 -5.81 -3.70
N GLU A 77 14.98 -5.42 -4.96
CA GLU A 77 14.82 -4.01 -5.34
C GLU A 77 13.67 -3.31 -4.60
N PHE A 78 12.62 -4.05 -4.22
CA PHE A 78 11.52 -3.51 -3.41
C PHE A 78 11.99 -3.12 -2.01
N PHE A 79 12.80 -3.94 -1.35
CA PHE A 79 13.35 -3.60 -0.03
C PHE A 79 14.30 -2.40 -0.09
N ASP A 80 15.08 -2.26 -1.17
CA ASP A 80 15.88 -1.05 -1.41
C ASP A 80 15.00 0.19 -1.62
N TRP A 81 13.87 0.03 -2.31
CA TRP A 81 12.89 1.09 -2.47
C TRP A 81 12.22 1.47 -1.13
N LEU A 82 11.93 0.52 -0.25
CA LEU A 82 11.40 0.76 1.10
C LEU A 82 12.37 1.52 2.02
N ARG A 83 13.67 1.61 1.70
CA ARG A 83 14.61 2.43 2.48
C ARG A 83 14.47 3.93 2.20
N LYS A 84 13.81 4.31 1.11
CA LYS A 84 13.57 5.71 0.76
C LYS A 84 12.59 6.35 1.74
N PRO A 85 12.67 7.66 2.05
CA PRO A 85 11.66 8.35 2.85
C PRO A 85 10.25 8.19 2.28
N PRO A 86 9.19 8.03 3.09
CA PRO A 86 7.82 7.82 2.60
C PRO A 86 7.37 8.88 1.57
N ALA A 87 7.77 10.15 1.77
CA ALA A 87 7.42 11.23 0.85
C ALA A 87 7.95 11.03 -0.58
N THR A 88 9.09 10.35 -0.76
CA THR A 88 9.69 10.11 -2.08
C THR A 88 9.20 8.83 -2.74
N ARG A 89 8.35 8.05 -2.06
CA ARG A 89 7.69 6.86 -2.60
C ARG A 89 6.42 7.19 -3.38
N THR A 90 5.84 8.38 -3.16
CA THR A 90 4.58 8.80 -3.80
C THR A 90 4.83 9.44 -5.18
N PRO A 91 4.21 8.94 -6.26
CA PRO A 91 4.26 9.58 -7.58
C PRO A 91 3.72 11.03 -7.51
N GLY A 92 4.44 11.98 -8.11
CA GLY A 92 4.05 13.40 -8.12
C GLY A 92 4.50 14.21 -6.91
N TYR A 93 5.27 13.63 -5.99
CA TYR A 93 5.95 14.40 -4.95
C TYR A 93 6.97 15.37 -5.57
N SER A 94 6.61 16.65 -5.65
CA SER A 94 7.54 17.74 -5.91
C SER A 94 7.93 18.31 -4.55
N SER A 95 9.19 18.17 -4.13
CA SER A 95 9.64 18.82 -2.90
C SER A 95 9.69 20.34 -3.12
N CYS A 96 8.57 21.02 -2.90
CA CYS A 96 8.58 22.47 -2.75
C CYS A 96 9.30 22.81 -1.44
N ARG A 97 10.63 22.89 -1.51
CA ARG A 97 11.47 23.43 -0.43
C ARG A 97 11.16 24.92 -0.34
N ALA A 98 10.39 25.33 0.66
CA ALA A 98 10.18 26.75 0.93
C ALA A 98 11.55 27.43 1.14
N PRO A 99 11.81 28.61 0.54
CA PRO A 99 13.07 29.32 0.79
C PRO A 99 13.13 29.70 2.27
N SER A 100 14.24 29.35 2.93
CA SER A 100 14.52 29.78 4.29
C SER A 100 14.48 31.30 4.34
N ARG A 101 13.53 31.88 5.08
CA ARG A 101 13.57 33.30 5.41
C ARG A 101 14.86 33.56 6.20
N ARG A 102 15.75 34.37 5.63
CA ARG A 102 16.84 35.02 6.36
C ARG A 102 16.27 36.17 7.18
#